data_AF-A0A8S1EMM4-F1
#
_entry.id   AF-A0A8S1EMM4-F1
#
_cell.length_a   1.000
_cell.length_b   1.000
_cell.length_c   1.000
_cell.angle_alpha   90.00
_cell.angle_beta   90.00
_cell.angle_gamma   90.00
#
_symmetry.space_group_name_H-M   'P 1'
#
loop_
_entity.id
_entity.type
_entity.pdbx_description
1 polymer ?
#
loop_
_entity_poly.entity_id
_entity_poly.type
_entity_poly.pdbx_seq_one_letter_code
_entity_poly.pdbx_strand_id
1 'polypeptide(L)'
;MSRFVPQSKLVDEKLVRRFANELGYVEKLLVLTGAGISTESGIPDYRSKDVGLYARSNHKPVQHIDFMKSANVRRRYWARNYLAWPVFGNAKCNRNHYEIAQWENSERFVWLITQNVDGLHVKAGSKMITELHGSGRFVRCMRCDYHEKRDNYQRLLEELNPGFMQKYTNPGEMAPDGDVMLEPDAEKEFIISDCPKCGGIIKTDVIFFGNIFIVFFSSSICDFSVDECDGVLVLGSSLSVMSGYRFIYQAHKQDKPIFIVNIGPTRADHLATMNEVESEKFLNLAAAAYADAENVTSRQSCIDLSYPNDNFRVLMVMSTPCDKHSNQCQAFVAISDETSQVIVSFRGTNSGGQLLTEFSNGLQDLVPFIETDGSDNQINVGNVNVYFLNAMNQMWDNMVHPSIITRQNYTYLLTGHSLGGAIATLTAFRIAFRQYSTKIKVHTFGEPRVGDMRFANYFSDVIPYAFRVVHSTDPVPHLPPLHLDNLTADGYPYHHPREIWYNNDFTNYVLCDPINGEDFECSDKKRFWDYGRGGALRHTHYFNHFVSEYGADGCNNSRLSIMNFWSLYLLATLSISFYYSA
;
A
#
# COMPACT_ATOMS: atom_id res chain seq x y z
N MET A 1 14.43 -9.24 24.79
CA MET A 1 13.19 -8.77 24.13
C MET A 1 12.10 -8.65 25.19
N SER A 2 11.27 -7.60 25.12
CA SER A 2 10.13 -7.43 26.03
C SER A 2 9.19 -8.65 25.95
N ARG A 3 8.61 -9.08 27.07
CA ARG A 3 7.68 -10.23 27.17
C ARG A 3 6.43 -10.07 26.29
N PHE A 4 6.11 -8.83 25.89
CA PHE A 4 4.87 -8.52 25.18
C PHE A 4 5.03 -8.34 23.66
N VAL A 5 6.24 -8.42 23.13
CA VAL A 5 6.46 -8.37 21.68
C VAL A 5 6.13 -9.74 21.10
N PRO A 6 5.20 -9.85 20.13
CA PRO A 6 4.90 -11.14 19.49
C PRO A 6 6.11 -11.65 18.69
N GLN A 7 6.16 -12.96 18.45
CA GLN A 7 7.16 -13.52 17.55
C GLN A 7 6.97 -12.94 16.14
N SER A 8 8.07 -12.51 15.54
CA SER A 8 8.13 -12.01 14.17
C SER A 8 9.18 -12.79 13.39
N LYS A 9 8.98 -12.92 12.08
CA LYS A 9 10.05 -13.31 11.17
C LYS A 9 11.12 -12.21 11.16
N LEU A 10 12.37 -12.60 10.84
CA LEU A 10 13.41 -11.63 10.51
C LEU A 10 12.95 -10.84 9.29
N VAL A 11 13.08 -9.51 9.35
CA VAL A 11 12.72 -8.61 8.26
C VAL A 11 13.93 -8.49 7.33
N ASP A 12 13.71 -8.72 6.05
CA ASP A 12 14.74 -8.55 5.01
C ASP A 12 15.12 -7.07 4.88
N GLU A 13 16.42 -6.78 4.84
CA GLU A 13 16.94 -5.42 4.64
C GLU A 13 16.45 -4.80 3.32
N LYS A 14 16.28 -5.61 2.26
CA LYS A 14 15.71 -5.15 0.98
C LYS A 14 14.27 -4.64 1.16
N LEU A 15 13.45 -5.35 1.93
CA LEU A 15 12.08 -4.95 2.22
C LEU A 15 12.03 -3.63 2.99
N VAL A 16 12.94 -3.43 3.96
CA VAL A 16 13.04 -2.18 4.72
C VAL A 16 13.47 -1.01 3.84
N ARG A 17 14.49 -1.21 2.99
CA ARG A 17 14.95 -0.17 2.05
C ARG A 17 13.85 0.23 1.08
N ARG A 18 13.14 -0.76 0.52
CA ARG A 18 12.00 -0.52 -0.36
C ARG A 18 10.90 0.29 0.33
N PHE A 19 10.50 -0.15 1.52
CA PHE A 19 9.50 0.53 2.33
C PHE A 19 9.91 1.99 2.60
N ALA A 20 11.17 2.22 2.97
CA ALA A 20 11.70 3.56 3.22
C ALA A 20 11.68 4.44 1.95
N ASN A 21 12.04 3.88 0.79
CA ASN A 21 11.99 4.61 -0.48
C ASN A 21 10.56 5.00 -0.86
N GLU A 22 9.59 4.10 -0.69
CA GLU A 22 8.18 4.37 -1.02
C GLU A 22 7.57 5.40 -0.09
N LEU A 23 7.83 5.25 1.21
CA LEU A 23 7.47 6.26 2.19
C LEU A 23 8.16 7.59 1.88
N GLY A 24 9.33 7.57 1.24
CA GLY A 24 10.08 8.74 0.77
C GLY A 24 9.32 9.63 -0.21
N TYR A 25 8.39 9.08 -1.02
CA TYR A 25 7.56 9.88 -1.94
C TYR A 25 6.44 10.65 -1.26
N VAL A 26 6.15 10.34 0.01
CA VAL A 26 5.11 11.04 0.76
C VAL A 26 5.64 12.39 1.23
N GLU A 27 5.21 13.46 0.59
CA GLU A 27 5.62 14.82 0.96
C GLU A 27 4.95 15.26 2.25
N LYS A 28 3.66 14.94 2.46
CA LYS A 28 2.96 15.16 3.74
C LYS A 28 2.50 13.84 4.38
N LEU A 29 3.18 13.40 5.43
CA LEU A 29 2.98 12.13 6.12
C LEU A 29 2.11 12.27 7.37
N LEU A 30 1.01 11.52 7.41
CA LEU A 30 0.20 11.29 8.61
C LEU A 30 0.63 9.97 9.28
N VAL A 31 0.83 9.98 10.61
CA VAL A 31 1.18 8.77 11.35
C VAL A 31 0.01 8.34 12.24
N LEU A 32 -0.35 7.06 12.19
CA LEU A 32 -1.31 6.44 13.09
C LEU A 32 -0.64 5.33 13.90
N THR A 33 -0.74 5.37 15.24
CA THR A 33 -0.16 4.31 16.09
C THR A 33 -1.21 3.55 16.89
N GLY A 34 -0.89 2.31 17.24
CA GLY A 34 -1.64 1.48 18.17
C GLY A 34 -0.76 0.85 19.25
N ALA A 35 -1.35 -0.02 20.06
CA ALA A 35 -0.71 -0.55 21.27
C ALA A 35 0.57 -1.35 20.99
N GLY A 36 0.71 -1.89 19.77
CA GLY A 36 1.90 -2.63 19.35
C GLY A 36 3.19 -1.82 19.48
N ILE A 37 3.14 -0.50 19.28
CA ILE A 37 4.31 0.38 19.42
C ILE A 37 4.84 0.45 20.86
N SER A 38 3.99 0.15 21.86
CA SER A 38 4.32 0.22 23.29
C SER A 38 4.70 -1.15 23.89
N THR A 39 4.68 -2.23 23.09
CA THR A 39 5.07 -3.57 23.55
C THR A 39 6.51 -3.65 24.01
N GLU A 40 7.42 -2.98 23.30
CA GLU A 40 8.84 -2.83 23.70
C GLU A 40 9.03 -1.99 24.98
N SER A 41 8.05 -1.16 25.32
CA SER A 41 8.02 -0.36 26.56
C SER A 41 7.51 -1.13 27.77
N GLY A 42 7.19 -2.43 27.60
CA GLY A 42 6.66 -3.27 28.67
C GLY A 42 5.16 -3.11 28.89
N ILE A 43 4.43 -2.49 27.94
CA ILE A 43 2.96 -2.41 27.96
C ILE A 43 2.42 -3.45 26.98
N PRO A 44 1.57 -4.40 27.40
CA PRO A 44 1.00 -5.38 26.48
C PRO A 44 0.12 -4.73 25.43
N ASP A 45 -0.12 -5.45 24.32
CA ASP A 45 -1.19 -5.10 23.39
C ASP A 45 -2.47 -5.92 23.67
N TYR A 46 -3.53 -5.66 22.91
CA TYR A 46 -4.79 -6.38 23.08
C TYR A 46 -4.86 -7.71 22.34
N ARG A 47 -4.26 -7.82 21.15
CA ARG A 47 -4.66 -8.78 20.11
C ARG A 47 -3.52 -9.61 19.53
N SER A 48 -2.26 -9.34 19.88
CA SER A 48 -1.15 -10.14 19.39
C SER A 48 -1.36 -11.62 19.72
N LYS A 49 -1.04 -12.48 18.76
CA LYS A 49 -1.09 -13.93 18.95
C LYS A 49 -0.18 -14.30 20.12
N ASP A 50 -0.66 -15.18 21.00
CA ASP A 50 0.02 -15.72 22.19
C ASP A 50 0.36 -14.72 23.32
N VAL A 51 0.61 -13.44 23.00
CA VAL A 51 1.07 -12.42 23.97
C VAL A 51 0.09 -11.28 24.21
N GLY A 52 -0.92 -11.11 23.37
CA GLY A 52 -1.96 -10.08 23.54
C GLY A 52 -2.92 -10.41 24.67
N LEU A 53 -3.55 -9.38 25.25
CA LEU A 53 -4.47 -9.53 26.38
C LEU A 53 -5.59 -10.57 26.10
N TYR A 54 -6.21 -10.53 24.92
CA TYR A 54 -7.30 -11.46 24.56
C TYR A 54 -6.82 -12.88 24.26
N ALA A 55 -5.53 -13.06 23.96
CA ALA A 55 -4.94 -14.39 23.81
C ALA A 55 -4.54 -14.99 25.17
N ARG A 56 -4.17 -14.14 26.14
CA ARG A 56 -3.72 -14.56 27.48
C ARG A 56 -4.82 -14.59 28.54
N SER A 57 -5.98 -13.99 28.28
CA SER A 57 -7.04 -13.84 29.29
C SER A 57 -8.45 -13.76 28.69
N ASN A 58 -9.46 -14.15 29.48
CA ASN A 58 -10.87 -13.91 29.18
C ASN A 58 -11.32 -12.49 29.57
N HIS A 59 -10.37 -11.58 29.76
CA HIS A 59 -10.63 -10.21 30.20
C HIS A 59 -11.31 -9.41 29.07
N LYS A 60 -12.53 -8.92 29.33
CA LYS A 60 -13.25 -8.03 28.41
C LYS A 60 -13.09 -6.58 28.87
N PRO A 61 -12.88 -5.63 27.93
CA PRO A 61 -12.83 -4.22 28.27
C PRO A 61 -14.13 -3.76 28.95
N VAL A 62 -14.01 -2.83 29.88
CA VAL A 62 -15.18 -2.23 30.53
C VAL A 62 -16.01 -1.42 29.52
N GLN A 63 -17.32 -1.66 29.50
CA GLN A 63 -18.25 -0.86 28.70
C GLN A 63 -18.60 0.44 29.43
N HIS A 64 -18.70 1.54 28.68
CA HIS A 64 -19.03 2.84 29.24
C HIS A 64 -20.32 2.82 30.06
N ILE A 65 -21.38 2.22 29.51
CA ILE A 65 -22.69 2.15 30.15
C ILE A 65 -22.64 1.36 31.46
N ASP A 66 -21.90 0.25 31.49
CA ASP A 66 -21.77 -0.58 32.69
C ASP A 66 -21.03 0.16 33.81
N PHE A 67 -19.97 0.88 33.47
CA PHE A 67 -19.25 1.74 34.40
C PHE A 67 -20.16 2.84 34.97
N MET A 68 -20.96 3.48 34.12
CA MET A 68 -21.86 4.55 34.57
C MET A 68 -22.99 4.02 35.46
N LYS A 69 -23.54 2.84 35.16
CA LYS A 69 -24.70 2.28 35.88
C LYS A 69 -24.35 1.54 37.18
N SER A 70 -23.19 0.89 37.25
CA SER A 70 -22.90 -0.05 38.35
C SER A 70 -21.72 0.40 39.22
N ALA A 71 -21.99 0.67 40.50
CA ALA A 71 -20.96 0.94 41.49
C ALA A 71 -19.97 -0.23 41.64
N ASN A 72 -20.44 -1.48 41.50
CA ASN A 72 -19.58 -2.66 41.57
C ASN A 72 -18.62 -2.73 40.38
N VAL A 73 -19.08 -2.38 39.17
CA VAL A 73 -18.20 -2.30 37.98
C VAL A 73 -17.16 -1.20 38.15
N ARG A 74 -17.53 -0.03 38.68
CA ARG A 74 -16.58 1.06 38.96
C ARG A 74 -15.52 0.64 39.97
N ARG A 75 -15.95 0.00 41.06
CA ARG A 75 -15.05 -0.47 42.11
C ARG A 75 -14.07 -1.50 41.57
N ARG A 76 -14.55 -2.48 40.79
CA ARG A 76 -13.70 -3.46 40.11
C ARG A 76 -12.70 -2.82 39.17
N TYR A 77 -13.14 -1.90 38.31
CA TYR A 77 -12.27 -1.17 37.39
C TYR A 77 -11.18 -0.41 38.15
N TRP A 78 -11.56 0.38 39.16
CA TRP A 78 -10.61 1.20 39.91
C TRP A 78 -9.64 0.38 40.77
N ALA A 79 -10.09 -0.71 41.38
CA ALA A 79 -9.22 -1.61 42.15
C ALA A 79 -8.11 -2.18 41.27
N ARG A 80 -8.46 -2.60 40.05
CA ARG A 80 -7.48 -3.14 39.11
C ARG A 80 -6.59 -2.06 38.52
N ASN A 81 -7.16 -0.93 38.11
CA ASN A 81 -6.39 0.20 37.59
C ASN A 81 -5.42 0.77 38.64
N TYR A 82 -5.79 0.75 39.92
CA TYR A 82 -4.93 1.11 41.04
C TYR A 82 -3.71 0.19 41.14
N LEU A 83 -3.90 -1.12 41.03
CA LEU A 83 -2.81 -2.10 41.09
C LEU A 83 -1.88 -2.03 39.87
N ALA A 84 -2.40 -1.68 38.69
CA ALA A 84 -1.59 -1.57 37.48
C ALA A 84 -0.81 -0.25 37.37
N TRP A 85 -1.30 0.82 38.02
CA TRP A 85 -0.73 2.17 37.86
C TRP A 85 0.78 2.26 38.11
N PRO A 86 1.38 1.61 39.13
CA PRO A 86 2.83 1.69 39.35
C PRO A 86 3.68 1.18 38.18
N VAL A 87 3.19 0.23 37.39
CA VAL A 87 3.92 -0.25 36.21
C VAL A 87 3.57 0.59 34.99
N PHE A 88 2.27 0.85 34.78
CA PHE A 88 1.78 1.61 33.63
C PHE A 88 2.28 3.06 33.64
N GLY A 89 2.10 3.78 34.75
CA GLY A 89 2.54 5.17 34.90
C GLY A 89 4.07 5.35 34.85
N ASN A 90 4.83 4.32 35.22
CA ASN A 90 6.30 4.33 35.16
C ASN A 90 6.88 3.78 33.85
N ALA A 91 6.05 3.36 32.89
CA ALA A 91 6.51 2.88 31.60
C ALA A 91 7.42 3.92 30.91
N LYS A 92 8.47 3.42 30.25
CA LYS A 92 9.46 4.27 29.56
C LYS A 92 9.17 4.28 28.07
N CYS A 93 9.41 5.43 27.44
CA CYS A 93 9.41 5.54 25.99
C CYS A 93 10.47 4.62 25.39
N ASN A 94 10.15 3.97 24.28
CA ASN A 94 11.13 3.24 23.46
C ASN A 94 11.59 4.10 22.27
N ARG A 95 12.48 3.55 21.44
CA ARG A 95 13.05 4.24 20.28
C ARG A 95 11.98 4.82 19.36
N ASN A 96 10.93 4.05 19.03
CA ASN A 96 9.90 4.48 18.09
C ASN A 96 9.19 5.78 18.53
N HIS A 97 8.94 5.93 19.83
CA HIS A 97 8.31 7.14 20.38
C HIS A 97 9.22 8.37 20.21
N TYR A 98 10.53 8.22 20.47
CA TYR A 98 11.47 9.32 20.30
C TYR A 98 11.70 9.68 18.84
N GLU A 99 11.77 8.70 17.94
CA GLU A 99 11.93 8.94 16.50
C GLU A 99 10.72 9.70 15.93
N ILE A 100 9.48 9.29 16.28
CA ILE A 100 8.27 10.00 15.85
C ILE A 100 8.21 11.42 16.42
N ALA A 101 8.60 11.62 17.68
CA ALA A 101 8.71 12.97 18.24
C ALA A 101 9.74 13.84 17.51
N GLN A 102 10.82 13.24 17.00
CA GLN A 102 11.81 13.96 16.17
C GLN A 102 11.28 14.28 14.76
N TRP A 103 10.42 13.42 14.20
CA TRP A 103 9.84 13.64 12.88
C TRP A 103 8.99 14.90 12.80
N GLU A 104 8.44 15.40 13.92
CA GLU A 104 7.73 16.68 13.99
C GLU A 104 8.58 17.88 13.53
N ASN A 105 9.92 17.75 13.51
CA ASN A 105 10.81 18.80 12.99
C ASN A 105 10.93 18.79 11.46
N SER A 106 10.39 17.78 10.79
CA SER A 106 10.35 17.69 9.33
C SER A 106 9.10 18.37 8.80
N GLU A 107 9.24 19.18 7.75
CA GLU A 107 8.09 19.73 7.01
C GLU A 107 7.20 18.64 6.41
N ARG A 108 7.72 17.41 6.33
CA ARG A 108 6.94 16.26 5.87
C ARG A 108 5.95 15.74 6.89
N PHE A 109 6.07 16.07 8.17
CA PHE A 109 5.22 15.48 9.20
C PHE A 109 3.96 16.30 9.40
N VAL A 110 2.79 15.68 9.17
CA VAL A 110 1.49 16.36 9.28
C VAL A 110 0.94 16.29 10.69
N TRP A 111 0.79 15.08 11.22
CA TRP A 111 0.17 14.84 12.53
C TRP A 111 0.41 13.41 13.01
N LEU A 112 0.32 13.20 14.32
CA LEU A 112 0.27 11.88 14.95
C LEU A 112 -1.12 11.61 15.53
N ILE A 113 -1.77 10.55 15.08
CA ILE A 113 -2.99 10.00 15.68
C ILE A 113 -2.60 8.75 16.47
N THR A 114 -2.74 8.78 17.78
CA THR A 114 -2.49 7.59 18.59
C THR A 114 -3.78 7.03 19.18
N GLN A 115 -3.98 5.72 19.06
CA GLN A 115 -5.04 5.00 19.78
C GLN A 115 -4.61 4.68 21.23
N ASN A 116 -3.35 4.93 21.58
CA ASN A 116 -2.83 4.55 22.88
C ASN A 116 -3.26 5.57 23.93
N VAL A 117 -3.40 5.07 25.16
CA VAL A 117 -3.78 5.86 26.34
C VAL A 117 -2.64 5.96 27.35
N ASP A 118 -1.45 5.49 26.98
CA ASP A 118 -0.25 5.41 27.81
C ASP A 118 0.49 6.74 27.97
N GLY A 119 0.22 7.70 27.08
CA GLY A 119 0.88 9.01 27.06
C GLY A 119 2.38 8.96 26.73
N LEU A 120 2.91 7.84 26.22
CA LEU A 120 4.34 7.68 25.94
C LEU A 120 4.83 8.58 24.82
N HIS A 121 4.00 8.90 23.82
CA HIS A 121 4.34 9.87 22.77
C HIS A 121 4.52 11.28 23.34
N VAL A 122 3.59 11.74 24.18
CA VAL A 122 3.71 13.03 24.87
C VAL A 122 4.94 13.06 25.77
N LYS A 123 5.23 11.95 26.46
CA LYS A 123 6.44 11.82 27.30
C LYS A 123 7.73 11.81 26.47
N ALA A 124 7.71 11.32 25.24
CA ALA A 124 8.84 11.35 24.31
C ALA A 124 9.07 12.72 23.67
N GLY A 125 8.08 13.62 23.74
CA GLY A 125 8.19 15.00 23.28
C GLY A 125 7.24 15.38 22.14
N SER A 126 6.38 14.48 21.68
CA SER A 126 5.41 14.78 20.62
C SER A 126 4.43 15.88 21.05
N LYS A 127 4.25 16.88 20.20
CA LYS A 127 3.35 18.03 20.37
C LYS A 127 2.23 18.05 19.34
N MET A 128 2.49 17.55 18.13
CA MET A 128 1.53 17.49 17.02
C MET A 128 0.76 16.16 17.05
N ILE A 129 -0.03 15.98 18.11
CA ILE A 129 -0.63 14.69 18.46
C ILE A 129 -2.10 14.79 18.86
N THR A 130 -2.89 13.80 18.43
CA THR A 130 -4.21 13.49 19.00
C THR A 130 -4.18 12.13 19.70
N GLU A 131 -4.40 12.12 21.02
CA GLU A 131 -4.71 10.93 21.81
C GLU A 131 -6.18 10.52 21.55
N LEU A 132 -6.43 9.75 20.48
CA LEU A 132 -7.77 9.45 19.93
C LEU A 132 -8.69 8.79 20.95
N HIS A 133 -8.12 7.97 21.85
CA HIS A 133 -8.86 7.27 22.90
C HIS A 133 -8.70 7.93 24.27
N GLY A 134 -8.30 9.21 24.29
CA GLY A 134 -8.04 9.94 25.52
C GLY A 134 -6.74 9.51 26.19
N SER A 135 -6.57 9.84 27.46
CA SER A 135 -5.30 9.63 28.17
C SER A 135 -5.52 9.01 29.55
N GLY A 136 -4.79 7.92 29.83
CA GLY A 136 -4.75 7.28 31.14
C GLY A 136 -4.04 8.11 32.21
N ARG A 137 -3.34 9.18 31.80
CA ARG A 137 -2.61 10.11 32.68
C ARG A 137 -3.51 11.01 33.51
N PHE A 138 -4.81 11.07 33.19
CA PHE A 138 -5.75 11.94 33.86
C PHE A 138 -7.00 11.21 34.32
N VAL A 139 -7.66 11.80 35.30
CA VAL A 139 -9.01 11.44 35.74
C VAL A 139 -9.92 12.64 35.58
N ARG A 140 -11.20 12.38 35.34
CA ARG A 140 -12.22 13.41 35.18
C ARG A 140 -13.49 13.07 35.92
N CYS A 141 -14.25 14.10 36.27
CA CYS A 141 -15.63 13.93 36.68
C CYS A 141 -16.54 13.79 35.47
N MET A 142 -17.52 12.91 35.58
CA MET A 142 -18.56 12.72 34.56
C MET A 142 -19.74 13.69 34.71
N ARG A 143 -19.67 14.64 35.66
CA ARG A 143 -20.75 15.61 35.97
C ARG A 143 -20.31 17.08 35.90
N CYS A 144 -19.07 17.39 36.27
CA CYS A 144 -18.53 18.75 36.27
C CYS A 144 -17.17 18.81 35.55
N ASP A 145 -16.56 19.99 35.53
CA ASP A 145 -15.28 20.29 34.87
C ASP A 145 -14.03 19.74 35.59
N TYR A 146 -14.20 18.97 36.67
CA TYR A 146 -13.07 18.44 37.42
C TYR A 146 -12.21 17.53 36.55
N HIS A 147 -10.92 17.86 36.49
CA HIS A 147 -9.87 17.14 35.77
C HIS A 147 -8.59 17.18 36.60
N GLU A 148 -7.92 16.03 36.75
CA GLU A 148 -6.72 15.93 37.58
C GLU A 148 -5.74 14.87 37.06
N LYS A 149 -4.45 15.02 37.37
CA LYS A 149 -3.45 13.99 37.14
C LYS A 149 -3.78 12.69 37.88
N ARG A 150 -3.65 11.57 37.17
CA ARG A 150 -3.90 10.22 37.69
C ARG A 150 -3.00 9.86 38.89
N ASP A 151 -1.80 10.44 39.00
CA ASP A 151 -0.90 10.27 40.15
C ASP A 151 -1.46 10.85 41.45
N ASN A 152 -2.18 11.97 41.38
CA ASN A 152 -2.82 12.54 42.57
C ASN A 152 -3.96 11.66 43.04
N TYR A 153 -4.78 11.19 42.08
CA TYR A 153 -5.85 10.24 42.37
C TYR A 153 -5.30 8.89 42.85
N GLN A 154 -4.12 8.46 42.40
CA GLN A 154 -3.45 7.27 42.95
C GLN A 154 -3.17 7.43 44.44
N ARG A 155 -2.58 8.56 44.85
CA ARG A 155 -2.27 8.83 46.26
C ARG A 155 -3.52 8.84 47.12
N LEU A 156 -4.60 9.45 46.62
CA LEU A 156 -5.91 9.39 47.28
C LEU A 156 -6.43 7.96 47.43
N LEU A 157 -6.34 7.13 46.38
CA LEU A 157 -6.75 5.73 46.45
C LEU A 157 -5.88 4.92 47.42
N GLU A 158 -4.57 5.20 47.50
CA GLU A 158 -3.65 4.56 48.46
C GLU A 158 -4.03 4.90 49.91
N GLU A 159 -4.33 6.17 50.19
CA GLU A 159 -4.78 6.64 51.51
C GLU A 159 -6.12 6.00 51.92
N LEU A 160 -7.05 5.83 50.97
CA LEU A 160 -8.34 5.19 51.21
C LEU A 160 -8.26 3.66 51.34
N ASN A 161 -7.20 3.03 50.85
CA ASN A 161 -7.06 1.58 50.77
C ASN A 161 -5.72 1.08 51.34
N PRO A 162 -5.42 1.35 52.62
CA PRO A 162 -4.14 0.99 53.22
C PRO A 162 -3.91 -0.53 53.18
N GLY A 163 -2.75 -0.96 52.67
CA GLY A 163 -2.39 -2.37 52.60
C GLY A 163 -2.96 -3.13 51.39
N PHE A 164 -3.81 -2.52 50.57
CA PHE A 164 -4.48 -3.21 49.45
C PHE A 164 -3.48 -3.70 48.40
N MET A 165 -2.50 -2.86 48.04
CA MET A 165 -1.48 -3.25 47.07
C MET A 165 -0.64 -4.42 47.60
N GLN A 166 -0.20 -4.37 48.85
CA GLN A 166 0.59 -5.44 49.48
C GLN A 166 -0.18 -6.77 49.54
N LYS A 167 -1.50 -6.71 49.72
CA LYS A 167 -2.38 -7.88 49.82
C LYS A 167 -2.66 -8.55 48.46
N TYR A 168 -2.74 -7.78 47.38
CA TYR A 168 -3.24 -8.25 46.08
C TYR A 168 -2.24 -8.14 44.92
N THR A 169 -0.99 -7.75 45.15
CA THR A 169 0.03 -7.73 44.10
C THR A 169 0.58 -9.13 43.83
N ASN A 170 -0.08 -9.87 42.93
CA ASN A 170 0.56 -10.98 42.22
C ASN A 170 1.12 -10.43 40.90
N PRO A 171 2.45 -10.50 40.65
CA PRO A 171 3.03 -10.02 39.40
C PRO A 171 2.55 -10.87 38.21
N GLY A 172 2.10 -10.25 37.10
CA GLY A 172 2.20 -10.94 35.81
C GLY A 172 1.19 -10.65 34.69
N GLU A 173 0.06 -9.97 34.93
CA GLU A 173 -1.01 -9.86 33.93
C GLU A 173 -1.63 -8.46 33.83
N MET A 174 -0.85 -7.51 33.32
CA MET A 174 -1.32 -6.17 32.97
C MET A 174 -2.04 -6.14 31.61
N ALA A 175 -3.01 -5.25 31.46
CA ALA A 175 -3.70 -4.89 30.22
C ALA A 175 -3.14 -3.59 29.61
N PRO A 176 -3.38 -3.31 28.31
CA PRO A 176 -2.81 -2.16 27.61
C PRO A 176 -3.33 -0.79 28.08
N ASP A 177 -4.46 -0.75 28.78
CA ASP A 177 -5.05 0.43 29.43
C ASP A 177 -4.68 0.54 30.92
N GLY A 178 -3.74 -0.31 31.39
CA GLY A 178 -3.35 -0.37 32.79
C GLY A 178 -4.44 -0.98 33.68
N ASP A 179 -5.09 -2.05 33.24
CA ASP A 179 -5.98 -2.91 34.04
C ASP A 179 -5.22 -4.22 34.43
N VAL A 180 -5.63 -4.94 35.47
CA VAL A 180 -5.10 -6.27 35.87
C VAL A 180 -6.22 -7.23 36.25
N MET A 181 -5.96 -8.53 36.29
CA MET A 181 -6.90 -9.50 36.85
C MET A 181 -6.87 -9.48 38.38
N LEU A 182 -8.04 -9.48 39.01
CA LEU A 182 -8.22 -9.57 40.46
C LEU A 182 -8.84 -10.93 40.81
N GLU A 183 -8.44 -11.48 41.96
CA GLU A 183 -9.13 -12.59 42.62
C GLU A 183 -10.61 -12.26 42.86
N PRO A 184 -11.52 -13.25 42.82
CA PRO A 184 -12.93 -13.02 43.13
C PRO A 184 -13.11 -12.32 44.47
N ASP A 185 -13.99 -11.33 44.51
CA ASP A 185 -14.37 -10.55 45.70
C ASP A 185 -13.33 -9.58 46.27
N ALA A 186 -12.09 -9.58 45.77
CA ALA A 186 -11.07 -8.60 46.15
C ALA A 186 -11.53 -7.16 45.88
N GLU A 187 -12.35 -6.95 44.84
CA GLU A 187 -12.90 -5.63 44.56
C GLU A 187 -13.87 -5.14 45.63
N LYS A 188 -14.52 -6.01 46.43
CA LYS A 188 -15.56 -5.59 47.39
C LYS A 188 -14.99 -4.75 48.53
N GLU A 189 -13.72 -4.97 48.88
CA GLU A 189 -12.99 -4.25 49.92
C GLU A 189 -12.45 -2.89 49.43
N PHE A 190 -12.45 -2.64 48.12
CA PHE A 190 -11.83 -1.43 47.55
C PHE A 190 -12.73 -0.20 47.66
N ILE A 191 -12.20 0.88 48.20
CA ILE A 191 -12.87 2.15 48.40
C ILE A 191 -12.46 3.12 47.28
N ILE A 192 -13.46 3.72 46.62
CA ILE A 192 -13.27 4.75 45.60
C ILE A 192 -13.76 6.10 46.14
N SER A 193 -13.12 7.19 45.71
CA SER A 193 -13.61 8.54 46.01
C SER A 193 -14.54 9.04 44.91
N ASP A 194 -15.61 9.71 45.31
CA ASP A 194 -16.38 10.56 44.41
C ASP A 194 -15.63 11.86 44.10
N CYS A 195 -16.14 12.64 43.15
CA CYS A 195 -15.55 13.90 42.76
C CYS A 195 -15.56 14.89 43.93
N PRO A 196 -14.41 15.49 44.29
CA PRO A 196 -14.32 16.40 45.42
C PRO A 196 -15.09 17.73 45.21
N LYS A 197 -15.41 18.09 43.96
CA LYS A 197 -16.19 19.30 43.65
C LYS A 197 -17.71 19.10 43.72
N CYS A 198 -18.23 17.94 43.33
CA CYS A 198 -19.69 17.77 43.11
C CYS A 198 -20.27 16.42 43.53
N GLY A 199 -19.46 15.53 44.10
CA GLY A 199 -19.89 14.16 44.43
C GLY A 199 -20.26 13.31 43.22
N GLY A 200 -19.80 13.69 42.02
CA GLY A 200 -20.02 12.94 40.77
C GLY A 200 -19.04 11.80 40.59
N ILE A 201 -19.36 10.89 39.66
CA ILE A 201 -18.50 9.75 39.31
C ILE A 201 -17.16 10.24 38.74
N ILE A 202 -16.06 9.72 39.28
CA ILE A 202 -14.71 9.86 38.73
C ILE A 202 -14.40 8.68 37.80
N LYS A 203 -13.84 9.00 36.63
CA LYS A 203 -13.40 8.05 35.60
C LYS A 203 -12.02 8.46 35.09
N THR A 204 -11.20 7.51 34.64
CA THR A 204 -10.03 7.84 33.81
C THR A 204 -10.46 8.65 32.59
N ASP A 205 -9.60 9.53 32.07
CA ASP A 205 -9.89 10.33 30.87
C ASP A 205 -9.68 9.54 29.57
N VAL A 206 -9.94 8.23 29.62
CA VAL A 206 -9.88 7.28 28.51
C VAL A 206 -11.27 7.10 27.90
N ILE A 207 -11.39 6.94 26.59
CA ILE A 207 -12.66 6.62 25.96
C ILE A 207 -12.92 5.11 26.10
N PHE A 208 -13.96 4.76 26.86
CA PHE A 208 -14.37 3.36 27.03
C PHE A 208 -15.17 2.86 25.82
N PHE A 209 -15.17 1.55 25.64
CA PHE A 209 -16.00 0.90 24.64
C PHE A 209 -17.48 1.28 24.81
N GLY A 210 -18.18 1.46 23.68
CA GLY A 210 -19.57 1.89 23.64
C GLY A 210 -19.80 3.40 23.81
N ASN A 211 -18.77 4.21 24.09
CA ASN A 211 -18.90 5.67 24.14
C ASN A 211 -18.68 6.30 22.75
N ILE A 212 -19.74 6.32 21.95
CA ILE A 212 -19.69 6.73 20.54
C ILE A 212 -19.55 8.26 20.41
N PHE A 213 -20.15 9.04 21.32
CA PHE A 213 -20.25 10.51 21.19
C PHE A 213 -18.91 11.24 21.25
N ILE A 214 -17.97 10.80 22.11
CA ILE A 214 -16.69 11.51 22.30
C ILE A 214 -15.73 11.26 21.12
N VAL A 215 -15.79 10.08 20.49
CA VAL A 215 -14.92 9.72 19.36
C VAL A 215 -15.19 10.59 18.12
N PHE A 216 -16.46 10.96 17.90
CA PHE A 216 -16.84 11.84 16.79
C PHE A 216 -16.52 13.32 17.04
N PHE A 217 -16.39 13.75 18.29
CA PHE A 217 -16.12 15.17 18.61
C PHE A 217 -14.62 15.50 18.56
N SER A 218 -13.75 14.53 18.90
CA SER A 218 -12.29 14.68 18.82
C SER A 218 -11.72 14.38 17.42
N SER A 219 -12.57 14.28 16.38
CA SER A 219 -12.14 13.81 15.06
C SER A 219 -11.74 14.90 14.09
N SER A 220 -12.20 16.14 14.23
CA SER A 220 -12.09 17.15 13.18
C SER A 220 -10.66 17.41 12.74
N ILE A 221 -9.71 17.51 13.70
CA ILE A 221 -8.29 17.67 13.37
C ILE A 221 -7.70 16.43 12.71
N CYS A 222 -8.15 15.24 13.11
CA CYS A 222 -7.69 13.99 12.52
C CYS A 222 -8.22 13.82 11.09
N ASP A 223 -9.50 14.12 10.86
CA ASP A 223 -10.13 14.08 9.55
C ASP A 223 -9.46 15.10 8.60
N PHE A 224 -9.21 16.32 9.09
CA PHE A 224 -8.45 17.35 8.38
C PHE A 224 -7.00 16.92 8.10
N SER A 225 -6.34 16.26 9.06
CA SER A 225 -4.98 15.74 8.85
C SER A 225 -4.94 14.64 7.80
N VAL A 226 -6.01 13.83 7.68
CA VAL A 226 -6.15 12.88 6.58
C VAL A 226 -6.33 13.62 5.26
N ASP A 227 -7.12 14.69 5.22
CA ASP A 227 -7.34 15.49 4.00
C ASP A 227 -6.06 16.19 3.52
N GLU A 228 -5.24 16.70 4.45
CA GLU A 228 -4.00 17.41 4.16
C GLU A 228 -2.80 16.52 3.81
N CYS A 229 -2.80 15.25 4.21
CA CYS A 229 -1.65 14.37 3.96
C CYS A 229 -1.62 13.81 2.54
N ASP A 230 -0.46 13.39 2.07
CA ASP A 230 -0.24 12.69 0.80
C ASP A 230 0.03 11.19 1.01
N GLY A 231 -0.03 10.72 2.26
CA GLY A 231 0.19 9.32 2.63
C GLY A 231 0.04 9.08 4.12
N VAL A 232 -0.29 7.83 4.49
CA VAL A 232 -0.51 7.45 5.89
C VAL A 232 0.39 6.29 6.29
N LEU A 233 1.04 6.40 7.44
CA LEU A 233 1.84 5.34 8.04
C LEU A 233 1.17 4.81 9.31
N VAL A 234 0.84 3.52 9.32
CA VAL A 234 0.28 2.81 10.47
C VAL A 234 1.37 2.01 11.18
N LEU A 235 1.53 2.24 12.49
CA LEU A 235 2.54 1.56 13.32
C LEU A 235 1.88 0.82 14.48
N GLY A 236 2.07 -0.50 14.54
CA GLY A 236 1.69 -1.31 15.71
C GLY A 236 0.18 -1.32 16.00
N SER A 237 -0.67 -1.33 14.97
CA SER A 237 -2.13 -1.33 15.10
C SER A 237 -2.74 -2.43 14.24
N SER A 238 -3.60 -3.27 14.83
CA SER A 238 -4.40 -4.23 14.07
C SER A 238 -5.54 -3.58 13.29
N LEU A 239 -5.85 -2.31 13.58
CA LEU A 239 -6.97 -1.55 13.01
C LEU A 239 -8.34 -2.27 13.11
N SER A 240 -8.49 -3.17 14.09
CA SER A 240 -9.73 -3.92 14.25
C SER A 240 -10.88 -3.06 14.79
N VAL A 241 -10.58 -1.89 15.38
CA VAL A 241 -11.57 -0.96 15.91
C VAL A 241 -11.82 0.16 14.90
N MET A 242 -13.10 0.42 14.60
CA MET A 242 -13.50 1.37 13.56
C MET A 242 -12.99 2.79 13.80
N SER A 243 -12.80 3.20 15.06
CA SER A 243 -12.33 4.54 15.42
C SER A 243 -10.99 4.91 14.78
N GLY A 244 -10.07 3.94 14.65
CA GLY A 244 -8.78 4.13 13.97
C GLY A 244 -8.85 3.76 12.49
N TYR A 245 -9.51 2.65 12.16
CA TYR A 245 -9.64 2.17 10.77
C TYR A 245 -10.29 3.19 9.82
N ARG A 246 -11.24 4.00 10.31
CA ARG A 246 -11.94 4.98 9.47
C ARG A 246 -11.01 6.00 8.80
N PHE A 247 -9.90 6.39 9.44
CA PHE A 247 -8.94 7.32 8.87
C PHE A 247 -8.16 6.68 7.71
N ILE A 248 -7.83 5.40 7.86
CA ILE A 248 -7.16 4.63 6.82
C ILE A 248 -8.10 4.41 5.64
N TYR A 249 -9.37 4.11 5.92
CA TYR A 249 -10.39 4.00 4.89
C TYR A 249 -10.66 5.33 4.17
N GLN A 250 -10.66 6.47 4.88
CA GLN A 250 -10.75 7.80 4.27
C GLN A 250 -9.56 8.09 3.36
N ALA A 251 -8.33 7.83 3.82
CA ALA A 251 -7.12 7.98 3.02
C ALA A 251 -7.18 7.14 1.73
N HIS A 252 -7.60 5.88 1.85
CA HIS A 252 -7.80 4.99 0.69
C HIS A 252 -8.82 5.57 -0.31
N LYS A 253 -9.97 6.07 0.18
CA LYS A 253 -10.97 6.71 -0.69
C LYS A 253 -10.48 7.98 -1.39
N GLN A 254 -9.38 8.57 -0.92
CA GLN A 254 -8.73 9.74 -1.50
C GLN A 254 -7.49 9.34 -2.31
N ASP A 255 -7.37 8.06 -2.68
CA ASP A 255 -6.25 7.53 -3.45
C ASP A 255 -4.87 7.68 -2.79
N LYS A 256 -4.83 7.85 -1.45
CA LYS A 256 -3.58 8.09 -0.72
C LYS A 256 -2.87 6.77 -0.41
N PRO A 257 -1.55 6.68 -0.59
CA PRO A 257 -0.77 5.51 -0.25
C PRO A 257 -0.83 5.23 1.27
N ILE A 258 -1.00 3.95 1.60
CA ILE A 258 -1.11 3.47 2.98
C ILE A 258 0.05 2.53 3.25
N PHE A 259 0.85 2.87 4.26
CA PHE A 259 1.99 2.10 4.72
C PHE A 259 1.67 1.48 6.06
N ILE A 260 2.01 0.20 6.25
CA ILE A 260 1.73 -0.51 7.50
C ILE A 260 2.99 -1.22 7.98
N VAL A 261 3.38 -0.92 9.22
CA VAL A 261 4.40 -1.68 9.97
C VAL A 261 3.72 -2.31 11.18
N ASN A 262 3.43 -3.61 11.06
CA ASN A 262 2.81 -4.39 12.12
C ASN A 262 3.26 -5.85 12.01
N ILE A 263 3.48 -6.51 13.15
CA ILE A 263 3.92 -7.92 13.17
C ILE A 263 2.76 -8.87 12.76
N GLY A 264 1.56 -8.61 13.26
CA GLY A 264 0.36 -9.37 12.92
C GLY A 264 -0.41 -8.78 11.73
N PRO A 265 -1.44 -9.48 11.23
CA PRO A 265 -2.31 -8.94 10.20
C PRO A 265 -3.08 -7.72 10.71
N THR A 266 -3.45 -6.83 9.79
CA THR A 266 -4.31 -5.68 10.07
C THR A 266 -5.58 -5.73 9.22
N ARG A 267 -6.63 -5.05 9.69
CA ARG A 267 -7.86 -4.89 8.91
C ARG A 267 -7.62 -4.15 7.58
N ALA A 268 -6.55 -3.36 7.47
CA ALA A 268 -6.26 -2.53 6.31
C ALA A 268 -5.18 -3.10 5.39
N ASP A 269 -4.76 -4.36 5.57
CA ASP A 269 -3.69 -4.96 4.75
C ASP A 269 -4.03 -4.86 3.26
N HIS A 270 -5.28 -5.14 2.88
CA HIS A 270 -5.78 -5.01 1.50
C HIS A 270 -5.73 -3.58 0.92
N LEU A 271 -5.66 -2.55 1.77
CA LEU A 271 -5.59 -1.13 1.36
C LEU A 271 -4.15 -0.64 1.18
N ALA A 272 -3.15 -1.36 1.71
CA ALA A 272 -1.74 -0.99 1.70
C ALA A 272 -0.96 -1.54 0.48
N THR A 273 -1.67 -2.22 -0.42
CA THR A 273 -1.08 -3.14 -1.40
C THR A 273 -0.88 -2.49 -2.77
N MET A 274 -1.95 -1.93 -3.34
CA MET A 274 -2.04 -1.27 -4.64
C MET A 274 -3.34 -0.46 -4.68
N ASN A 275 -3.31 0.75 -5.24
CA ASN A 275 -4.52 1.49 -5.55
C ASN A 275 -5.11 1.01 -6.89
N GLU A 276 -6.22 0.28 -6.85
CA GLU A 276 -6.93 -0.22 -8.04
C GLU A 276 -7.45 0.92 -8.94
N VAL A 277 -7.93 2.02 -8.36
CA VAL A 277 -8.35 3.22 -9.10
C VAL A 277 -7.16 3.82 -9.87
N GLU A 278 -5.99 3.85 -9.25
CA GLU A 278 -4.77 4.29 -9.94
C GLU A 278 -4.39 3.32 -11.07
N SER A 279 -4.46 2.01 -10.84
CA SER A 279 -4.26 1.01 -11.91
C SER A 279 -5.24 1.19 -13.07
N GLU A 280 -6.52 1.50 -12.82
CA GLU A 280 -7.48 1.81 -13.88
C GLU A 280 -7.10 3.10 -14.64
N LYS A 281 -6.65 4.15 -13.93
CA LYS A 281 -6.11 5.37 -14.57
C LYS A 281 -4.94 5.03 -15.50
N PHE A 282 -4.02 4.17 -15.05
CA PHE A 282 -2.89 3.70 -15.85
C PHE A 282 -3.32 2.81 -17.02
N LEU A 283 -4.41 2.05 -16.89
CA LEU A 283 -4.99 1.31 -18.02
C LEU A 283 -5.49 2.27 -19.09
N ASN A 284 -6.23 3.32 -18.73
CA ASN A 284 -6.67 4.34 -19.70
C ASN A 284 -5.47 4.94 -20.46
N LEU A 285 -4.37 5.22 -19.74
CA LEU A 285 -3.14 5.73 -20.34
C LEU A 285 -2.46 4.71 -21.26
N ALA A 286 -2.44 3.42 -20.89
CA ALA A 286 -1.93 2.34 -21.76
C ALA A 286 -2.81 2.14 -23.00
N ALA A 287 -4.13 2.17 -22.83
CA ALA A 287 -5.12 2.09 -23.90
C ALA A 287 -4.98 3.27 -24.87
N ALA A 288 -4.78 4.49 -24.38
CA ALA A 288 -4.55 5.67 -25.21
C ALA A 288 -3.40 5.49 -26.22
N ALA A 289 -2.40 4.66 -25.92
CA ALA A 289 -1.31 4.39 -26.85
C ALA A 289 -1.80 3.70 -28.15
N TYR A 290 -2.94 3.01 -28.12
CA TYR A 290 -3.58 2.34 -29.27
C TYR A 290 -4.43 3.24 -30.16
N ALA A 291 -4.68 4.50 -29.78
CA ALA A 291 -5.36 5.44 -30.65
C ALA A 291 -4.56 5.67 -31.96
N ASP A 292 -5.24 6.04 -33.05
CA ASP A 292 -4.55 6.33 -34.32
C ASP A 292 -3.52 7.45 -34.12
N ALA A 293 -2.34 7.36 -34.75
CA ALA A 293 -1.25 8.34 -34.60
C ALA A 293 -1.69 9.78 -34.87
N GLU A 294 -2.59 9.96 -35.84
CA GLU A 294 -3.13 11.26 -36.22
C GLU A 294 -4.26 11.73 -35.30
N ASN A 295 -4.87 10.82 -34.52
CA ASN A 295 -5.97 11.11 -33.61
C ASN A 295 -5.46 11.44 -32.20
N VAL A 296 -5.05 12.70 -32.03
CA VAL A 296 -4.67 13.25 -30.71
C VAL A 296 -5.87 13.37 -29.76
N THR A 297 -7.08 13.56 -30.30
CA THR A 297 -8.30 13.75 -29.51
C THR A 297 -8.65 12.53 -28.65
N SER A 298 -8.60 11.32 -29.21
CA SER A 298 -8.86 10.10 -28.43
C SER A 298 -7.86 9.93 -27.29
N ARG A 299 -6.56 10.24 -27.53
CA ARG A 299 -5.53 10.20 -26.48
C ARG A 299 -5.83 11.19 -25.36
N GLN A 300 -6.13 12.43 -25.73
CA GLN A 300 -6.43 13.48 -24.76
C GLN A 300 -7.67 13.12 -23.95
N SER A 301 -8.72 12.57 -24.56
CA SER A 301 -9.92 12.09 -23.87
C SER A 301 -9.61 11.03 -22.79
N CYS A 302 -8.76 10.06 -23.10
CA CYS A 302 -8.30 9.07 -22.11
C CYS A 302 -7.51 9.71 -20.95
N ILE A 303 -6.67 10.70 -21.25
CA ILE A 303 -5.88 11.41 -20.24
C ILE A 303 -6.79 12.25 -19.34
N ASP A 304 -7.72 13.01 -19.92
CA ASP A 304 -8.66 13.86 -19.20
C ASP A 304 -9.61 13.02 -18.32
N LEU A 305 -9.97 11.81 -18.77
CA LEU A 305 -10.73 10.86 -17.94
C LEU A 305 -9.96 10.44 -16.69
N SER A 306 -8.65 10.19 -16.82
CA SER A 306 -7.80 9.76 -15.71
C SER A 306 -7.40 10.90 -14.77
N TYR A 307 -7.17 12.09 -15.31
CA TYR A 307 -6.63 13.26 -14.61
C TYR A 307 -7.36 14.56 -15.03
N PRO A 308 -8.66 14.70 -14.69
CA PRO A 308 -9.51 15.78 -15.20
C PRO A 308 -9.11 17.19 -14.75
N ASN A 309 -8.37 17.31 -13.65
CA ASN A 309 -7.99 18.59 -13.06
C ASN A 309 -6.50 18.91 -13.18
N ASP A 310 -5.71 18.03 -13.81
CA ASP A 310 -4.25 18.16 -13.81
C ASP A 310 -3.74 18.83 -15.09
N ASN A 311 -4.62 19.25 -16.00
CA ASN A 311 -4.28 20.02 -17.21
C ASN A 311 -3.15 19.41 -18.06
N PHE A 312 -3.19 18.08 -18.25
CA PHE A 312 -2.25 17.41 -19.13
C PHE A 312 -2.49 17.76 -20.61
N ARG A 313 -1.41 17.82 -21.38
CA ARG A 313 -1.45 17.94 -22.85
C ARG A 313 -0.53 16.94 -23.51
N VAL A 314 -1.01 16.29 -24.57
CA VAL A 314 -0.14 15.46 -25.43
C VAL A 314 0.91 16.35 -26.09
N LEU A 315 2.17 16.08 -25.81
CA LEU A 315 3.32 16.82 -26.34
C LEU A 315 3.81 16.22 -27.65
N MET A 316 3.91 14.89 -27.71
CA MET A 316 4.47 14.17 -28.85
C MET A 316 3.86 12.78 -28.97
N VAL A 317 3.64 12.33 -30.20
CA VAL A 317 3.30 10.95 -30.55
C VAL A 317 4.32 10.48 -31.56
N MET A 318 4.84 9.27 -31.40
CA MET A 318 5.80 8.70 -32.34
C MET A 318 5.40 7.27 -32.70
N SER A 319 5.62 6.91 -33.97
CA SER A 319 5.50 5.54 -34.47
C SER A 319 6.82 5.15 -35.12
N THR A 320 7.40 4.02 -34.73
CA THR A 320 8.64 3.49 -35.30
C THR A 320 8.49 2.00 -35.63
N PRO A 321 9.09 1.49 -36.72
CA PRO A 321 9.18 0.06 -36.95
C PRO A 321 9.99 -0.59 -35.83
N CYS A 322 9.38 -1.49 -35.08
CA CYS A 322 10.07 -2.15 -33.96
C CYS A 322 10.52 -3.57 -34.26
N ASP A 323 10.06 -4.19 -35.35
CA ASP A 323 10.52 -5.51 -35.75
C ASP A 323 10.95 -5.60 -37.23
N LYS A 324 11.57 -6.75 -37.57
CA LYS A 324 12.04 -7.07 -38.93
C LYS A 324 10.91 -7.28 -39.93
N HIS A 325 9.66 -7.33 -39.45
CA HIS A 325 8.44 -7.51 -40.25
C HIS A 325 7.65 -6.20 -40.41
N SER A 326 8.22 -5.05 -40.01
CA SER A 326 7.62 -3.72 -40.11
C SER A 326 6.39 -3.49 -39.22
N ASN A 327 6.23 -4.24 -38.12
CA ASN A 327 5.26 -3.89 -37.10
C ASN A 327 5.64 -2.53 -36.49
N GLN A 328 4.66 -1.65 -36.36
CA GLN A 328 4.88 -0.32 -35.81
C GLN A 328 4.64 -0.31 -34.30
N CYS A 329 5.66 0.08 -33.54
CA CYS A 329 5.52 0.42 -32.15
C CYS A 329 5.22 1.90 -32.03
N GLN A 330 4.25 2.23 -31.20
CA GLN A 330 3.78 3.59 -31.00
C GLN A 330 3.94 4.00 -29.55
N ALA A 331 4.22 5.27 -29.31
CA ALA A 331 4.27 5.82 -27.97
C ALA A 331 3.82 7.27 -27.99
N PHE A 332 3.46 7.79 -26.82
CA PHE A 332 3.20 9.21 -26.64
C PHE A 332 3.79 9.73 -25.33
N VAL A 333 4.07 11.03 -25.33
CA VAL A 333 4.43 11.80 -24.15
C VAL A 333 3.36 12.86 -23.93
N ALA A 334 2.82 12.93 -22.71
CA ALA A 334 1.95 14.02 -22.28
C ALA A 334 2.53 14.69 -21.04
N ILE A 335 2.31 15.99 -20.87
CA ILE A 335 2.89 16.76 -19.78
C ILE A 335 1.84 17.60 -19.07
N SER A 336 2.02 17.77 -17.76
CA SER A 336 1.40 18.84 -16.99
C SER A 336 2.50 19.61 -16.27
N ASP A 337 2.69 20.86 -16.69
CA ASP A 337 3.61 21.76 -16.00
C ASP A 337 3.00 22.31 -14.70
N GLU A 338 1.67 22.27 -14.54
CA GLU A 338 0.97 22.69 -13.33
C GLU A 338 1.18 21.72 -12.17
N THR A 339 1.05 20.42 -12.43
CA THR A 339 1.26 19.39 -11.41
C THR A 339 2.68 18.81 -11.43
N SER A 340 3.56 19.33 -12.30
CA SER A 340 4.93 18.84 -12.51
C SER A 340 4.98 17.33 -12.82
N GLN A 341 4.16 16.89 -13.78
CA GLN A 341 4.03 15.48 -14.16
C GLN A 341 4.27 15.23 -15.65
N VAL A 342 4.80 14.05 -15.98
CA VAL A 342 5.02 13.56 -17.35
C VAL A 342 4.47 12.15 -17.48
N ILE A 343 3.58 11.94 -18.45
CA ILE A 343 3.11 10.61 -18.85
C ILE A 343 3.95 10.15 -20.03
N VAL A 344 4.46 8.91 -19.96
CA VAL A 344 5.08 8.22 -21.09
C VAL A 344 4.40 6.87 -21.26
N SER A 345 3.69 6.69 -22.37
CA SER A 345 2.90 5.48 -22.60
C SER A 345 3.27 4.82 -23.92
N PHE A 346 3.37 3.50 -23.88
CA PHE A 346 3.85 2.67 -24.98
C PHE A 346 2.79 1.65 -25.40
N ARG A 347 2.59 1.54 -26.71
CA ARG A 347 1.66 0.61 -27.33
C ARG A 347 2.31 -0.76 -27.52
N GLY A 348 1.53 -1.82 -27.31
CA GLY A 348 1.91 -3.17 -27.72
C GLY A 348 1.58 -3.49 -29.19
N THR A 349 1.79 -4.73 -29.61
CA THR A 349 1.53 -5.17 -31.00
C THR A 349 0.03 -5.40 -31.26
N ASN A 350 -0.45 -5.13 -32.48
CA ASN A 350 -1.86 -5.27 -32.88
C ASN A 350 -2.26 -6.65 -33.48
N SER A 351 -1.32 -7.55 -33.75
CA SER A 351 -1.55 -8.76 -34.55
C SER A 351 -2.07 -9.94 -33.71
N GLY A 352 -3.38 -9.93 -33.43
CA GLY A 352 -4.07 -11.04 -32.76
C GLY A 352 -3.84 -12.40 -33.44
N GLY A 353 -3.26 -13.35 -32.70
CA GLY A 353 -3.15 -14.77 -33.07
C GLY A 353 -1.77 -15.23 -33.57
N GLN A 354 -1.05 -14.40 -34.33
CA GLN A 354 0.29 -14.71 -34.86
C GLN A 354 1.42 -14.37 -33.86
N LEU A 355 1.08 -13.52 -32.87
CA LEU A 355 1.96 -13.06 -31.80
C LEU A 355 2.70 -14.20 -31.08
N LEU A 356 2.04 -15.21 -30.51
CA LEU A 356 2.71 -16.18 -29.63
C LEU A 356 3.88 -16.96 -30.27
N THR A 357 3.82 -17.24 -31.58
CA THR A 357 4.85 -18.01 -32.29
C THR A 357 6.00 -17.13 -32.79
N GLU A 358 5.72 -15.89 -33.18
CA GLU A 358 6.75 -14.91 -33.58
C GLU A 358 7.46 -14.33 -32.34
N PHE A 359 6.70 -14.13 -31.25
CA PHE A 359 7.15 -13.61 -29.96
C PHE A 359 8.01 -14.63 -29.19
N SER A 360 7.71 -15.94 -29.26
CA SER A 360 8.53 -16.96 -28.61
C SER A 360 9.90 -17.15 -29.26
N ASN A 361 10.02 -16.95 -30.58
CA ASN A 361 11.28 -17.08 -31.30
C ASN A 361 12.15 -15.81 -31.22
N GLY A 362 11.53 -14.62 -31.11
CA GLY A 362 12.23 -13.34 -31.07
C GLY A 362 12.67 -12.88 -29.68
N LEU A 363 12.10 -13.45 -28.61
CA LEU A 363 12.34 -12.97 -27.25
C LEU A 363 13.32 -13.79 -26.40
N GLN A 364 14.04 -14.73 -27.00
CA GLN A 364 14.97 -15.57 -26.23
C GLN A 364 16.30 -14.88 -25.93
N ASP A 365 16.67 -13.87 -26.73
CA ASP A 365 17.99 -13.26 -26.65
C ASP A 365 18.02 -12.12 -25.63
N LEU A 366 18.71 -12.37 -24.51
CA LEU A 366 19.10 -11.34 -23.56
C LEU A 366 20.49 -10.80 -23.92
N VAL A 367 20.63 -9.48 -23.93
CA VAL A 367 21.88 -8.76 -24.20
C VAL A 367 22.24 -7.85 -23.02
N PRO A 368 23.54 -7.57 -22.79
CA PRO A 368 23.95 -6.67 -21.72
C PRO A 368 23.27 -5.30 -21.83
N PHE A 369 22.63 -4.87 -20.75
CA PHE A 369 22.07 -3.53 -20.63
C PHE A 369 23.09 -2.64 -19.91
N ILE A 370 23.74 -1.78 -20.68
CA ILE A 370 24.77 -0.87 -20.18
C ILE A 370 24.17 0.52 -20.11
N GLU A 371 24.14 1.08 -18.90
CA GLU A 371 23.67 2.44 -18.65
C GLU A 371 24.77 3.29 -18.00
N THR A 372 24.68 4.59 -18.20
CA THR A 372 25.52 5.58 -17.51
C THR A 372 24.81 6.05 -16.26
N ASP A 373 25.46 5.98 -15.10
CA ASP A 373 24.95 6.63 -13.90
C ASP A 373 25.03 8.17 -14.02
N GLY A 374 24.48 8.89 -13.04
CA GLY A 374 24.57 10.36 -12.98
C GLY A 374 26.00 10.93 -12.86
N SER A 375 27.02 10.07 -12.81
CA SER A 375 28.46 10.43 -12.79
C SER A 375 29.23 9.94 -14.03
N ASP A 376 28.51 9.62 -15.11
CA ASP A 376 29.04 9.15 -16.39
C ASP A 376 29.79 7.80 -16.36
N ASN A 377 29.65 7.01 -15.28
CA ASN A 377 30.23 5.67 -15.24
C ASN A 377 29.31 4.68 -15.97
N GLN A 378 29.88 3.89 -16.89
CA GLN A 378 29.16 2.79 -17.55
C GLN A 378 29.03 1.59 -16.62
N ILE A 379 27.79 1.23 -16.32
CA ILE A 379 27.45 0.11 -15.45
C ILE A 379 26.60 -0.88 -16.25
N ASN A 380 27.01 -2.14 -16.27
CA ASN A 380 26.16 -3.23 -16.71
C ASN A 380 25.13 -3.52 -15.61
N VAL A 381 23.86 -3.23 -15.87
CA VAL A 381 22.76 -3.38 -14.90
C VAL A 381 22.03 -4.72 -15.02
N GLY A 382 22.56 -5.66 -15.81
CA GLY A 382 21.94 -6.95 -16.10
C GLY A 382 21.80 -7.16 -17.59
N ASN A 383 21.19 -8.27 -17.99
CA ASN A 383 20.85 -8.52 -19.38
C ASN A 383 19.35 -8.30 -19.60
N VAL A 384 18.99 -7.67 -20.71
CA VAL A 384 17.61 -7.39 -21.09
C VAL A 384 17.32 -7.92 -22.47
N ASN A 385 16.06 -8.16 -22.77
CA ASN A 385 15.67 -8.63 -24.08
C ASN A 385 16.06 -7.62 -25.18
N VAL A 386 16.77 -8.11 -26.20
CA VAL A 386 17.30 -7.27 -27.29
C VAL A 386 16.22 -6.55 -28.08
N TYR A 387 15.06 -7.18 -28.25
CA TYR A 387 13.93 -6.61 -28.98
C TYR A 387 13.35 -5.40 -28.25
N PHE A 388 13.10 -5.55 -26.94
CA PHE A 388 12.60 -4.46 -26.09
C PHE A 388 13.62 -3.30 -26.01
N LEU A 389 14.90 -3.63 -25.88
CA LEU A 389 15.98 -2.65 -25.80
C LEU A 389 16.09 -1.81 -27.08
N ASN A 390 16.03 -2.44 -28.25
CA ASN A 390 16.11 -1.74 -29.52
C ASN A 390 14.92 -0.81 -29.73
N ALA A 391 13.70 -1.27 -29.44
CA ALA A 391 12.50 -0.45 -29.52
C ALA A 391 12.57 0.74 -28.54
N MET A 392 12.98 0.49 -27.29
CA MET A 392 13.16 1.53 -26.28
C MET A 392 14.21 2.56 -26.70
N ASN A 393 15.36 2.16 -27.23
CA ASN A 393 16.41 3.07 -27.68
C ASN A 393 15.92 4.00 -28.81
N GLN A 394 15.22 3.46 -29.80
CA GLN A 394 14.65 4.29 -30.88
C GLN A 394 13.64 5.31 -30.35
N MET A 395 12.79 4.92 -29.39
CA MET A 395 11.84 5.83 -28.76
C MET A 395 12.49 6.83 -27.82
N TRP A 396 13.56 6.42 -27.15
CA TRP A 396 14.33 7.25 -26.26
C TRP A 396 14.95 8.43 -27.00
N ASP A 397 15.74 8.14 -28.03
CA ASP A 397 16.53 9.17 -28.73
C ASP A 397 15.65 10.19 -29.46
N ASN A 398 14.51 9.73 -30.00
CA ASN A 398 13.68 10.55 -30.88
C ASN A 398 12.48 11.22 -30.19
N MET A 399 12.02 10.69 -29.05
CA MET A 399 10.78 11.17 -28.38
C MET A 399 10.97 11.44 -26.89
N VAL A 400 11.42 10.45 -26.11
CA VAL A 400 11.43 10.56 -24.65
C VAL A 400 12.51 11.52 -24.18
N HIS A 401 13.78 11.31 -24.58
CA HIS A 401 14.91 12.11 -24.11
C HIS A 401 14.75 13.62 -24.38
N PRO A 402 14.37 14.06 -25.60
CA PRO A 402 14.11 15.47 -25.87
C PRO A 402 12.98 16.07 -25.02
N SER A 403 11.98 15.25 -24.66
CA SER A 403 10.82 15.68 -23.87
C SER A 403 11.13 15.84 -22.38
N ILE A 404 12.12 15.11 -21.85
CA ILE A 404 12.43 15.05 -20.42
C ILE A 404 13.63 15.88 -19.98
N ILE A 405 14.57 16.20 -20.88
CA ILE A 405 15.82 16.92 -20.52
C ILE A 405 15.56 18.29 -19.85
N THR A 406 14.40 18.90 -20.14
CA THR A 406 13.95 20.18 -19.56
C THR A 406 12.99 20.01 -18.37
N ARG A 407 12.67 18.79 -17.96
CA ARG A 407 11.65 18.46 -16.93
C ARG A 407 12.20 17.54 -15.85
N GLN A 408 13.44 17.80 -15.43
CA GLN A 408 14.07 17.04 -14.35
C GLN A 408 13.26 17.15 -13.06
N ASN A 409 13.25 16.09 -12.25
CA ASN A 409 12.51 15.96 -10.99
C ASN A 409 10.98 16.04 -11.07
N TYR A 410 10.39 16.02 -12.27
CA TYR A 410 8.94 15.82 -12.43
C TYR A 410 8.55 14.42 -11.98
N THR A 411 7.27 14.22 -11.66
CA THR A 411 6.72 12.88 -11.44
C THR A 411 6.44 12.21 -12.78
N TYR A 412 7.05 11.05 -13.03
CA TYR A 412 6.88 10.29 -14.26
C TYR A 412 5.90 9.14 -14.07
N LEU A 413 4.88 9.11 -14.92
CA LEU A 413 3.87 8.06 -15.00
C LEU A 413 4.15 7.23 -16.25
N LEU A 414 4.78 6.06 -16.09
CA LEU A 414 5.09 5.17 -17.20
C LEU A 414 4.14 3.99 -17.24
N THR A 415 3.65 3.68 -18.43
CA THR A 415 2.70 2.59 -18.62
C THR A 415 2.80 1.96 -19.99
N GLY A 416 2.27 0.77 -20.09
CA GLY A 416 2.10 0.09 -21.36
C GLY A 416 1.40 -1.25 -21.19
N HIS A 417 0.77 -1.69 -22.26
CA HIS A 417 0.14 -3.00 -22.35
C HIS A 417 0.96 -3.90 -23.27
N SER A 418 1.05 -5.19 -22.94
CA SER A 418 1.81 -6.18 -23.70
C SER A 418 3.29 -5.77 -23.81
N LEU A 419 3.85 -5.84 -25.02
CA LEU A 419 5.18 -5.31 -25.37
C LEU A 419 5.41 -3.87 -24.87
N GLY A 420 4.37 -3.03 -24.88
CA GLY A 420 4.48 -1.66 -24.37
C GLY A 420 4.87 -1.61 -22.89
N GLY A 421 4.44 -2.59 -22.09
CA GLY A 421 4.83 -2.72 -20.69
C GLY A 421 6.34 -2.92 -20.55
N ALA A 422 6.93 -3.81 -21.35
CA ALA A 422 8.38 -4.05 -21.32
C ALA A 422 9.20 -2.81 -21.71
N ILE A 423 8.74 -2.07 -22.73
CA ILE A 423 9.39 -0.81 -23.16
C ILE A 423 9.24 0.27 -22.07
N ALA A 424 8.09 0.34 -21.40
CA ALA A 424 7.84 1.23 -20.27
C ALA A 424 8.80 0.93 -19.10
N THR A 425 8.98 -0.34 -18.74
CA THR A 425 9.91 -0.80 -17.70
C THR A 425 11.35 -0.37 -18.00
N LEU A 426 11.85 -0.61 -19.22
CA LEU A 426 13.20 -0.18 -19.62
C LEU A 426 13.36 1.34 -19.64
N THR A 427 12.34 2.07 -20.11
CA THR A 427 12.35 3.53 -20.15
C THR A 427 12.37 4.11 -18.74
N ALA A 428 11.53 3.59 -17.84
CA ALA A 428 11.46 4.01 -16.45
C ALA A 428 12.83 3.82 -15.79
N PHE A 429 13.44 2.65 -15.99
CA PHE A 429 14.77 2.36 -15.49
C PHE A 429 15.79 3.41 -15.92
N ARG A 430 15.83 3.73 -17.21
CA ARG A 430 16.77 4.72 -17.75
C ARG A 430 16.55 6.11 -17.17
N ILE A 431 15.31 6.53 -16.95
CA ILE A 431 14.98 7.82 -16.31
C ILE A 431 15.54 7.84 -14.87
N ALA A 432 15.28 6.78 -14.10
CA ALA A 432 15.72 6.67 -12.71
C ALA A 432 17.25 6.61 -12.58
N PHE A 433 17.86 5.72 -13.36
CA PHE A 433 19.28 5.38 -13.28
C PHE A 433 20.17 6.54 -13.72
N ARG A 434 19.75 7.29 -14.75
CA ARG A 434 20.41 8.53 -15.20
C ARG A 434 20.04 9.75 -14.36
N GLN A 435 19.28 9.58 -13.27
CA GLN A 435 18.92 10.63 -12.31
C GLN A 435 18.11 11.79 -12.91
N TYR A 436 17.32 11.54 -13.96
CA TYR A 436 16.39 12.56 -14.47
C TYR A 436 15.27 12.84 -13.47
N SER A 437 14.82 11.81 -12.75
CA SER A 437 13.89 11.93 -11.63
C SER A 437 13.93 10.66 -10.79
N THR A 438 13.66 10.80 -9.50
CA THR A 438 13.37 9.67 -8.61
C THR A 438 11.86 9.43 -8.51
N LYS A 439 11.01 10.42 -8.81
CA LYS A 439 9.55 10.34 -8.69
C LYS A 439 8.96 9.57 -9.87
N ILE A 440 8.97 8.25 -9.83
CA ILE A 440 8.54 7.39 -10.95
C ILE A 440 7.50 6.38 -10.48
N LYS A 441 6.39 6.32 -11.21
CA LYS A 441 5.32 5.34 -11.05
C LYS A 441 5.18 4.51 -12.32
N VAL A 442 5.17 3.19 -12.18
CA VAL A 442 5.05 2.23 -13.29
C VAL A 442 3.86 1.31 -13.03
N HIS A 443 2.92 1.25 -13.95
CA HIS A 443 1.96 0.15 -14.01
C HIS A 443 1.97 -0.42 -15.41
N THR A 444 2.06 -1.74 -15.51
CA THR A 444 2.04 -2.44 -16.79
C THR A 444 0.94 -3.49 -16.82
N PHE A 445 0.47 -3.83 -18.02
CA PHE A 445 -0.63 -4.77 -18.21
C PHE A 445 -0.18 -5.88 -19.15
N GLY A 446 -0.18 -7.13 -18.67
CA GLY A 446 0.27 -8.26 -19.48
C GLY A 446 1.74 -8.14 -19.90
N GLU A 447 2.60 -7.58 -19.03
CA GLU A 447 4.02 -7.38 -19.32
C GLU A 447 4.78 -8.71 -19.39
N PRO A 448 5.53 -8.99 -20.47
CA PRO A 448 6.45 -10.14 -20.54
C PRO A 448 7.72 -9.89 -19.70
N ARG A 449 8.46 -10.95 -19.36
CA ARG A 449 9.75 -10.81 -18.65
C ARG A 449 10.72 -9.98 -19.48
N VAL A 450 11.25 -8.92 -18.88
CA VAL A 450 12.03 -7.89 -19.59
C VAL A 450 13.52 -8.19 -19.62
N GLY A 451 14.07 -8.75 -18.55
CA GLY A 451 15.49 -9.02 -18.41
C GLY A 451 15.77 -10.13 -17.42
N ASP A 452 17.02 -10.25 -17.00
CA ASP A 452 17.43 -11.23 -16.00
C ASP A 452 17.18 -10.77 -14.56
N MET A 453 17.40 -11.68 -13.61
CA MET A 453 17.24 -11.40 -12.19
C MET A 453 18.10 -10.21 -11.72
N ARG A 454 19.28 -9.99 -12.32
CA ARG A 454 20.13 -8.84 -12.00
C ARG A 454 19.43 -7.54 -12.41
N PHE A 455 18.91 -7.45 -13.62
CA PHE A 455 18.12 -6.30 -14.06
C PHE A 455 16.88 -6.08 -13.19
N ALA A 456 16.12 -7.13 -12.90
CA ALA A 456 14.91 -7.05 -12.07
C ALA A 456 15.20 -6.51 -10.65
N ASN A 457 16.31 -6.92 -10.03
CA ASN A 457 16.74 -6.39 -8.74
C ASN A 457 17.11 -4.90 -8.84
N TYR A 458 17.94 -4.51 -9.82
CA TYR A 458 18.29 -3.11 -10.03
C TYR A 458 17.06 -2.24 -10.26
N PHE A 459 16.13 -2.71 -11.09
CA PHE A 459 14.88 -2.03 -11.37
C PHE A 459 14.06 -1.80 -10.10
N SER A 460 13.87 -2.84 -9.28
CA SER A 460 13.12 -2.72 -8.03
C SER A 460 13.78 -1.80 -7.01
N ASP A 461 15.11 -1.66 -7.04
CA ASP A 461 15.85 -0.78 -6.14
C ASP A 461 15.64 0.69 -6.50
N VAL A 462 15.62 1.03 -7.80
CA VAL A 462 15.50 2.42 -8.25
C VAL A 462 14.05 2.87 -8.49
N ILE A 463 13.13 1.94 -8.77
CA ILE A 463 11.71 2.23 -9.03
C ILE A 463 10.85 1.33 -8.14
N PRO A 464 10.62 1.75 -6.89
CA PRO A 464 9.90 0.91 -5.94
C PRO A 464 8.38 0.92 -6.20
N TYR A 465 7.85 1.97 -6.84
CA TYR A 465 6.44 2.07 -7.26
C TYR A 465 6.24 1.48 -8.66
N ALA A 466 6.36 0.16 -8.77
CA ALA A 466 6.11 -0.59 -9.99
C ALA A 466 5.16 -1.75 -9.72
N PHE A 467 4.11 -1.87 -10.54
CA PHE A 467 3.12 -2.95 -10.47
C PHE A 467 2.91 -3.59 -11.83
N ARG A 468 2.93 -4.93 -11.87
CA ARG A 468 2.56 -5.71 -13.06
C ARG A 468 1.15 -6.24 -12.88
N VAL A 469 0.20 -5.81 -13.69
CA VAL A 469 -1.18 -6.31 -13.64
C VAL A 469 -1.32 -7.47 -14.63
N VAL A 470 -1.76 -8.62 -14.13
CA VAL A 470 -1.91 -9.86 -14.91
C VAL A 470 -3.36 -10.36 -14.83
N HIS A 471 -3.97 -10.57 -15.99
CA HIS A 471 -5.34 -11.05 -16.09
C HIS A 471 -5.41 -12.57 -16.28
N SER A 472 -5.94 -13.27 -15.27
CA SER A 472 -6.36 -14.67 -15.33
C SER A 472 -5.27 -15.56 -15.91
N THR A 473 -5.49 -16.10 -17.10
CA THR A 473 -4.56 -16.94 -17.85
C THR A 473 -4.03 -16.14 -19.04
N ASP A 474 -3.51 -14.94 -18.82
CA ASP A 474 -2.77 -14.21 -19.84
C ASP A 474 -1.43 -14.93 -20.08
N PRO A 475 -1.14 -15.42 -21.30
CA PRO A 475 0.10 -16.14 -21.56
C PRO A 475 1.34 -15.22 -21.68
N VAL A 476 1.17 -13.92 -21.92
CA VAL A 476 2.28 -13.01 -22.25
C VAL A 476 3.22 -12.77 -21.08
N PRO A 477 2.74 -12.58 -19.84
CA PRO A 477 3.62 -12.50 -18.66
C PRO A 477 4.52 -13.71 -18.47
N HIS A 478 4.15 -14.88 -19.00
CA HIS A 478 4.96 -16.08 -18.85
C HIS A 478 5.97 -16.27 -19.97
N LEU A 479 6.16 -15.24 -20.82
CA LEU A 479 7.16 -15.20 -21.87
C LEU A 479 8.25 -14.16 -21.57
N PRO A 480 9.52 -14.44 -21.92
CA PRO A 480 10.03 -15.74 -22.37
C PRO A 480 9.95 -16.80 -21.25
N PRO A 481 9.87 -18.10 -21.58
CA PRO A 481 9.62 -19.15 -20.58
C PRO A 481 10.80 -19.33 -19.62
N LEU A 482 10.50 -19.46 -18.33
CA LEU A 482 11.46 -19.87 -17.30
C LEU A 482 11.93 -21.31 -17.52
N HIS A 483 13.23 -21.55 -17.33
CA HIS A 483 13.77 -22.90 -17.23
C HIS A 483 13.79 -23.30 -15.75
N LEU A 484 12.78 -24.09 -15.33
CA LEU A 484 12.51 -24.44 -13.93
C LEU A 484 13.68 -25.11 -13.20
N ASP A 485 14.63 -25.70 -13.94
CA ASP A 485 15.74 -26.44 -13.36
C ASP A 485 16.82 -25.53 -12.72
N ASN A 486 16.84 -24.21 -13.00
CA ASN A 486 17.89 -23.28 -12.53
C ASN A 486 17.37 -21.86 -12.22
N LEU A 487 16.32 -21.73 -11.40
CA LEU A 487 15.70 -20.45 -11.02
C LEU A 487 16.60 -19.43 -10.31
N THR A 488 17.81 -19.82 -9.92
CA THR A 488 18.79 -18.98 -9.20
C THR A 488 20.01 -18.61 -10.05
N ALA A 489 20.08 -19.08 -11.29
CA ALA A 489 21.20 -18.78 -12.18
C ALA A 489 21.00 -17.42 -12.85
N ASP A 490 22.01 -16.54 -12.75
CA ASP A 490 22.06 -15.29 -13.49
C ASP A 490 21.97 -15.55 -15.00
N GLY A 491 21.20 -14.72 -15.72
CA GLY A 491 21.07 -14.79 -17.18
C GLY A 491 19.81 -15.46 -17.72
N TYR A 492 18.88 -15.89 -16.87
CA TYR A 492 17.53 -16.30 -17.30
C TYR A 492 16.52 -15.16 -17.18
N PRO A 493 15.51 -15.09 -18.08
CA PRO A 493 14.43 -14.11 -17.99
C PRO A 493 13.72 -14.19 -16.63
N TYR A 494 13.50 -13.03 -16.02
CA TYR A 494 12.98 -12.88 -14.68
C TYR A 494 12.18 -11.57 -14.57
N HIS A 495 11.06 -11.62 -13.87
CA HIS A 495 10.21 -10.47 -13.61
C HIS A 495 10.77 -9.56 -12.52
N HIS A 496 10.39 -8.29 -12.54
CA HIS A 496 10.47 -7.46 -11.35
C HIS A 496 9.28 -7.76 -10.41
N PRO A 497 9.41 -7.53 -9.09
CA PRO A 497 8.38 -7.90 -8.10
C PRO A 497 7.10 -7.07 -8.21
N ARG A 498 6.08 -7.48 -7.44
CA ARG A 498 4.71 -6.93 -7.35
C ARG A 498 3.85 -7.18 -8.57
N GLU A 499 3.50 -8.45 -8.71
CA GLU A 499 2.42 -8.86 -9.58
C GLU A 499 1.06 -8.72 -8.88
N ILE A 500 0.11 -8.14 -9.60
CA ILE A 500 -1.29 -8.04 -9.22
C ILE A 500 -2.06 -8.97 -10.14
N TRP A 501 -2.44 -10.12 -9.61
CA TRP A 501 -3.08 -11.17 -10.39
C TRP A 501 -4.57 -11.22 -10.14
N TYR A 502 -5.35 -10.99 -11.21
CA TYR A 502 -6.80 -11.18 -11.21
C TYR A 502 -7.13 -12.57 -11.76
N ASN A 503 -7.34 -13.56 -10.89
CA ASN A 503 -7.69 -14.93 -11.30
C ASN A 503 -9.15 -15.08 -11.79
N ASN A 504 -9.81 -13.98 -12.15
CA ASN A 504 -11.21 -13.92 -12.61
C ASN A 504 -11.43 -12.64 -13.44
N ASP A 505 -12.69 -12.30 -13.74
CA ASP A 505 -13.09 -11.10 -14.50
C ASP A 505 -13.00 -9.82 -13.66
N PHE A 506 -11.83 -9.52 -13.08
CA PHE A 506 -11.53 -8.30 -12.32
C PHE A 506 -12.45 -8.02 -11.13
N THR A 507 -12.82 -9.07 -10.37
CA THR A 507 -13.65 -8.94 -9.16
C THR A 507 -12.87 -8.98 -7.86
N ASN A 508 -11.72 -9.67 -7.85
CA ASN A 508 -10.79 -9.75 -6.73
C ASN A 508 -9.38 -10.02 -7.30
N TYR A 509 -8.36 -9.38 -6.73
CA TYR A 509 -6.96 -9.62 -7.06
C TYR A 509 -6.17 -10.26 -5.92
N VAL A 510 -5.02 -10.82 -6.26
CA VAL A 510 -3.97 -11.26 -5.34
C VAL A 510 -2.73 -10.44 -5.63
N LEU A 511 -2.10 -9.84 -4.61
CA LEU A 511 -0.73 -9.37 -4.72
C LEU A 511 0.19 -10.58 -4.50
N CYS A 512 0.88 -10.97 -5.55
CA CYS A 512 1.86 -12.04 -5.53
C CYS A 512 3.19 -11.51 -4.99
N ASP A 513 3.99 -12.41 -4.38
CA ASP A 513 5.22 -12.15 -3.65
C ASP A 513 5.81 -10.74 -3.90
N PRO A 514 5.66 -9.77 -2.98
CA PRO A 514 6.14 -8.42 -3.21
C PRO A 514 7.65 -8.29 -3.15
N ILE A 515 8.37 -9.36 -2.83
CA ILE A 515 9.83 -9.37 -2.66
C ILE A 515 10.48 -9.99 -3.90
N ASN A 516 9.96 -11.13 -4.36
CA ASN A 516 10.48 -11.83 -5.52
C ASN A 516 9.72 -11.48 -6.79
N GLY A 517 10.42 -11.53 -7.92
CA GLY A 517 9.83 -11.22 -9.23
C GLY A 517 8.80 -12.23 -9.71
N GLU A 518 9.09 -13.50 -9.42
CA GLU A 518 8.34 -14.69 -9.86
C GLU A 518 7.70 -15.36 -8.65
N ASP A 519 6.41 -15.70 -8.74
CA ASP A 519 5.64 -16.35 -7.67
C ASP A 519 4.85 -17.54 -8.23
N PHE A 520 5.39 -18.74 -8.03
CA PHE A 520 4.83 -20.00 -8.53
C PHE A 520 3.49 -20.41 -7.90
N GLU A 521 3.03 -19.71 -6.86
CA GLU A 521 1.69 -19.91 -6.30
C GLU A 521 0.64 -18.95 -6.90
N CYS A 522 1.08 -18.00 -7.71
CA CYS A 522 0.27 -16.97 -8.34
C CYS A 522 0.01 -17.25 -9.83
N SER A 523 0.11 -16.28 -10.75
CA SER A 523 -0.15 -16.55 -12.17
C SER A 523 0.80 -17.62 -12.74
N ASP A 524 2.05 -17.70 -12.26
CA ASP A 524 3.03 -18.72 -12.69
C ASP A 524 2.62 -20.15 -12.32
N LYS A 525 1.63 -20.32 -11.44
CA LYS A 525 1.00 -21.63 -11.18
C LYS A 525 0.34 -22.21 -12.42
N LYS A 526 -0.11 -21.35 -13.34
CA LYS A 526 -0.74 -21.76 -14.61
C LYS A 526 0.37 -22.09 -15.60
N ARG A 527 0.36 -23.30 -16.19
CA ARG A 527 1.41 -23.70 -17.13
C ARG A 527 1.10 -23.21 -18.53
N PHE A 528 2.14 -22.96 -19.35
CA PHE A 528 2.02 -22.53 -20.76
C PHE A 528 1.07 -23.38 -21.63
N TRP A 529 0.83 -24.62 -21.24
CA TRP A 529 -0.07 -25.55 -21.95
C TRP A 529 -1.52 -25.52 -21.45
N ASP A 530 -1.77 -24.90 -20.29
CA ASP A 530 -3.10 -24.81 -19.65
C ASP A 530 -3.94 -23.63 -20.21
N TYR A 531 -3.35 -22.76 -21.03
CA TYR A 531 -3.96 -21.49 -21.46
C TYR A 531 -5.05 -21.63 -22.55
N GLY A 532 -5.17 -22.80 -23.20
CA GLY A 532 -6.23 -23.11 -24.17
C GLY A 532 -6.43 -22.06 -25.29
N ARG A 533 -7.60 -22.07 -25.96
CA ARG A 533 -7.95 -21.05 -26.98
C ARG A 533 -8.34 -19.68 -26.38
N GLY A 534 -8.41 -19.56 -25.05
CA GLY A 534 -8.89 -18.37 -24.34
C GLY A 534 -7.80 -17.40 -23.90
N GLY A 535 -6.53 -17.81 -23.82
CA GLY A 535 -5.44 -16.98 -23.30
C GLY A 535 -5.20 -15.67 -24.07
N ALA A 536 -5.33 -15.70 -25.41
CA ALA A 536 -5.21 -14.49 -26.23
C ALA A 536 -6.30 -13.45 -25.94
N LEU A 537 -7.52 -13.88 -25.59
CA LEU A 537 -8.60 -12.98 -25.17
C LEU A 537 -8.34 -12.40 -23.77
N ARG A 538 -7.73 -13.18 -22.87
CA ARG A 538 -7.34 -12.69 -21.55
C ARG A 538 -6.26 -11.63 -21.64
N HIS A 539 -5.33 -11.79 -22.58
CA HIS A 539 -4.31 -10.79 -22.86
C HIS A 539 -4.90 -9.47 -23.38
N THR A 540 -5.90 -9.47 -24.25
CA THR A 540 -6.41 -8.22 -24.83
C THR A 540 -7.45 -7.50 -23.96
N HIS A 541 -7.80 -8.05 -22.80
CA HIS A 541 -8.93 -7.60 -22.00
C HIS A 541 -8.53 -7.31 -20.55
N TYR A 542 -8.57 -6.04 -20.14
CA TYR A 542 -8.21 -5.60 -18.79
C TYR A 542 -9.30 -4.67 -18.22
N PHE A 543 -9.67 -4.82 -16.94
CA PHE A 543 -10.73 -4.04 -16.28
C PHE A 543 -12.04 -3.92 -17.09
N ASN A 544 -12.48 -5.02 -17.71
CA ASN A 544 -13.67 -5.06 -18.57
C ASN A 544 -13.58 -4.24 -19.88
N HIS A 545 -12.37 -3.91 -20.32
CA HIS A 545 -12.11 -3.22 -21.57
C HIS A 545 -11.22 -4.05 -22.50
N PHE A 546 -11.59 -4.12 -23.77
CA PHE A 546 -10.64 -4.49 -24.82
C PHE A 546 -9.70 -3.32 -25.04
N VAL A 547 -8.44 -3.48 -24.64
CA VAL A 547 -7.49 -2.35 -24.43
C VAL A 547 -7.32 -1.52 -25.70
N SER A 548 -7.21 -2.17 -26.86
CA SER A 548 -7.03 -1.50 -28.15
C SER A 548 -8.24 -0.66 -28.57
N GLU A 549 -9.43 -1.26 -28.60
CA GLU A 549 -10.67 -0.63 -29.03
C GLU A 549 -11.08 0.49 -28.08
N TYR A 550 -10.96 0.23 -26.78
CA TYR A 550 -11.25 1.19 -25.72
C TYR A 550 -10.40 2.46 -25.86
N GLY A 551 -9.10 2.30 -26.11
CA GLY A 551 -8.18 3.41 -26.35
C GLY A 551 -8.47 4.17 -27.65
N ALA A 552 -8.73 3.45 -28.74
CA ALA A 552 -9.07 4.06 -30.03
C ALA A 552 -10.33 4.94 -29.96
N ASP A 553 -11.31 4.53 -29.14
CA ASP A 553 -12.56 5.25 -28.90
C ASP A 553 -12.44 6.35 -27.82
N GLY A 554 -11.22 6.68 -27.39
CA GLY A 554 -10.96 7.76 -26.43
C GLY A 554 -11.38 7.44 -25.00
N CYS A 555 -11.29 6.16 -24.62
CA CYS A 555 -11.68 5.63 -23.31
C CYS A 555 -13.16 5.86 -23.00
N ASN A 556 -13.99 5.86 -24.04
CA ASN A 556 -15.42 6.08 -23.91
C ASN A 556 -16.18 4.75 -23.85
N ASN A 557 -16.93 4.55 -22.77
CA ASN A 557 -17.75 3.36 -22.53
C ASN A 557 -18.97 3.22 -23.46
N SER A 558 -19.23 4.21 -24.32
CA SER A 558 -20.41 4.24 -25.20
C SER A 558 -20.43 3.17 -26.30
N ARG A 559 -19.33 2.43 -26.53
CA ARG A 559 -19.30 1.25 -27.42
C ARG A 559 -19.48 -0.11 -26.73
N LEU A 560 -19.99 -0.15 -25.50
CA LEU A 560 -20.59 -1.38 -24.95
C LEU A 560 -21.86 -1.83 -25.72
N SER A 561 -22.23 -1.18 -26.82
CA SER A 561 -23.32 -1.59 -27.71
C SER A 561 -22.84 -2.31 -28.99
N ILE A 562 -22.98 -3.64 -28.99
CA ILE A 562 -23.53 -4.43 -30.11
C ILE A 562 -22.61 -4.82 -31.28
N MET A 563 -21.38 -4.31 -31.46
CA MET A 563 -20.52 -4.78 -32.57
C MET A 563 -19.34 -5.63 -32.08
N ASN A 564 -19.48 -6.96 -32.19
CA ASN A 564 -18.43 -7.94 -32.61
C ASN A 564 -18.51 -9.35 -32.00
N PHE A 565 -19.47 -9.65 -31.11
CA PHE A 565 -19.67 -11.05 -30.70
C PHE A 565 -20.14 -11.92 -31.87
N TRP A 566 -20.96 -11.39 -32.79
CA TRP A 566 -21.42 -12.11 -33.98
C TRP A 566 -20.40 -12.09 -35.14
N SER A 567 -19.66 -11.00 -35.32
CA SER A 567 -18.67 -10.86 -36.42
C SER A 567 -17.47 -11.79 -36.25
N LEU A 568 -16.96 -11.95 -35.01
CA LEU A 568 -15.88 -12.88 -34.69
C LEU A 568 -16.35 -14.34 -34.68
N TYR A 569 -17.60 -14.59 -34.28
CA TYR A 569 -18.22 -15.92 -34.40
C TYR A 569 -18.39 -16.33 -35.87
N LEU A 570 -18.73 -15.39 -36.77
CA LEU A 570 -18.80 -15.61 -38.22
C LEU A 570 -17.42 -15.86 -38.86
N LEU A 571 -16.36 -15.16 -38.44
CA LEU A 571 -14.99 -15.42 -38.92
C LEU A 571 -14.43 -16.76 -38.43
N ALA A 572 -14.76 -17.16 -37.20
CA ALA A 572 -14.40 -18.46 -36.65
C ALA A 572 -15.16 -19.63 -37.32
N THR A 573 -16.36 -19.37 -37.85
CA THR A 573 -17.19 -20.39 -38.55
C THR A 573 -16.97 -20.44 -40.06
N LEU A 574 -16.61 -19.33 -40.71
CA LEU A 574 -16.25 -19.33 -42.14
C LEU A 574 -14.92 -20.03 -42.41
N SER A 575 -14.02 -20.08 -41.42
CA SER A 575 -12.78 -20.87 -41.49
C SER A 575 -13.02 -22.39 -41.44
N ILE A 576 -14.25 -22.83 -41.12
CA ILE A 576 -14.62 -24.25 -40.97
C ILE A 576 -15.20 -24.85 -42.27
N SER A 577 -15.60 -24.04 -43.26
CA SER A 577 -16.13 -24.58 -44.52
C SER A 577 -15.09 -24.91 -45.60
N PHE A 578 -13.83 -24.50 -45.45
CA PHE A 578 -12.78 -24.78 -46.45
C PHE A 578 -11.88 -25.99 -46.13
N TYR A 579 -12.01 -26.61 -44.95
CA TYR A 579 -11.18 -27.76 -44.56
C TYR A 579 -11.87 -29.13 -44.64
N TYR A 580 -13.14 -29.19 -45.05
CA TYR A 580 -13.91 -30.44 -45.20
C TYR A 580 -14.46 -30.68 -46.62
N SER A 581 -13.94 -30.01 -47.64
CA SER A 581 -14.32 -30.26 -49.04
C SER A 581 -13.17 -29.99 -50.02
N ALA A 582 -12.13 -30.84 -50.00
CA ALA A 582 -11.29 -31.23 -51.13
C ALA A 582 -10.35 -32.37 -50.71
#